data_AF-A0A966AMN8-F1
#
_entry.id   AF-A0A966AMN8-F1
#
_cell.length_a   1.000
_cell.length_b   1.000
_cell.length_c   1.000
_cell.angle_alpha   90.00
_cell.angle_beta   90.00
_cell.angle_gamma   90.00
#
_symmetry.space_group_name_H-M   'P 1'
#
loop_
_entity.id
_entity.type
_entity.pdbx_description
1 polymer ?
#
loop_
_entity_poly.entity_id
_entity_poly.type
_entity_poly.pdbx_seq_one_letter_code
_entity_poly.pdbx_strand_id
1 'polypeptide(L)'
;MLAVLVLLGCSTIQFAYNNIDWFLLDKADHYLSLTDAQRELAEQLVAARMEVHRREELPVYVATLKEVRAMLADNLTADELAIIRDKIPALYRHTMRRTIPGIVQLLTTIDDGQIDHLQARFEERNREFESEFMADSMQVRRERRVARSTGMAEFFTGPLRPEQVALIAHHRNPMPLTANDWLAYHQVRQQKLLAMLRRRATAQELEDFLIAWWVELED
;
A
#
# COMPACT_ATOMS: atom_id res chain seq x y z
N MET A 1 -27.64 -13.72 -21.88
CA MET A 1 -26.78 -13.70 -20.68
C MET A 1 -25.48 -12.95 -20.98
N LEU A 2 -25.53 -11.64 -21.16
CA LEU A 2 -24.33 -10.82 -21.42
C LEU A 2 -24.46 -9.42 -20.80
N ALA A 3 -25.10 -9.35 -19.62
CA ALA A 3 -25.36 -8.09 -18.90
C ALA A 3 -24.88 -8.13 -17.44
N VAL A 4 -24.05 -9.12 -17.06
CA VAL A 4 -23.59 -9.30 -15.66
C VAL A 4 -22.12 -8.88 -15.45
N LEU A 5 -21.32 -8.71 -16.52
CA LEU A 5 -19.88 -8.43 -16.39
C LEU A 5 -19.51 -6.96 -16.13
N VAL A 6 -20.44 -6.01 -16.28
CA VAL A 6 -20.14 -4.57 -16.09
C VAL A 6 -20.42 -4.08 -14.66
N LEU A 7 -21.06 -4.90 -13.81
CA LEU A 7 -21.37 -4.56 -12.41
C LEU A 7 -20.32 -5.06 -11.40
N LEU A 8 -19.32 -5.84 -11.85
CA LEU A 8 -18.36 -6.48 -10.96
C LEU A 8 -17.29 -5.52 -10.40
N GLY A 9 -17.00 -4.40 -11.06
CA GLY A 9 -15.97 -3.45 -10.60
C GLY A 9 -16.36 -2.69 -9.34
N CYS A 10 -17.62 -2.24 -9.25
CA CYS A 10 -18.13 -1.61 -8.03
C CYS A 10 -18.39 -2.65 -6.92
N SER A 11 -18.81 -3.86 -7.27
CA SER A 11 -19.09 -4.90 -6.28
C SER A 11 -17.84 -5.48 -5.62
N THR A 12 -16.71 -5.58 -6.35
CA THR A 12 -15.46 -6.12 -5.78
C THR A 12 -14.80 -5.14 -4.81
N ILE A 13 -14.74 -3.85 -5.13
CA ILE A 13 -14.19 -2.83 -4.23
C ILE A 13 -15.05 -2.73 -2.97
N GLN A 14 -16.37 -2.66 -3.12
CA GLN A 14 -17.30 -2.62 -1.99
C GLN A 14 -17.20 -3.89 -1.13
N PHE A 15 -17.14 -5.07 -1.75
CA PHE A 15 -16.98 -6.34 -1.04
C PHE A 15 -15.64 -6.40 -0.29
N ALA A 16 -14.53 -6.07 -0.95
CA ALA A 16 -13.21 -6.07 -0.35
C ALA A 16 -13.14 -5.08 0.83
N TYR A 17 -13.69 -3.87 0.65
CA TYR A 17 -13.71 -2.86 1.70
C TYR A 17 -14.60 -3.24 2.88
N ASN A 18 -15.77 -3.84 2.64
CA ASN A 18 -16.65 -4.29 3.71
C ASN A 18 -16.06 -5.46 4.53
N ASN A 19 -15.07 -6.16 3.98
CA ASN A 19 -14.36 -7.26 4.66
C ASN A 19 -12.91 -6.89 5.01
N ILE A 20 -12.52 -5.60 4.89
CA ILE A 20 -11.12 -5.17 5.07
C ILE A 20 -10.62 -5.45 6.47
N ASP A 21 -11.49 -5.40 7.47
CA ASP A 21 -11.17 -5.66 8.88
C ASP A 21 -10.57 -7.07 9.04
N TRP A 22 -11.18 -8.07 8.38
CA TRP A 22 -10.67 -9.44 8.36
C TRP A 22 -9.31 -9.54 7.64
N PHE A 23 -9.16 -8.88 6.49
CA PHE A 23 -7.87 -8.86 5.77
C PHE A 23 -6.75 -8.20 6.59
N LEU A 24 -7.04 -7.13 7.32
CA LEU A 24 -6.06 -6.44 8.16
C LEU A 24 -5.61 -7.34 9.32
N LEU A 25 -6.55 -8.06 9.93
CA LEU A 25 -6.26 -9.00 11.02
C LEU A 25 -5.45 -10.20 10.53
N ASP A 26 -5.84 -10.80 9.41
CA ASP A 26 -5.08 -11.89 8.76
C ASP A 26 -3.65 -11.45 8.42
N LYS A 27 -3.48 -10.23 7.90
CA LYS A 27 -2.15 -9.68 7.64
C LYS A 27 -1.34 -9.42 8.91
N ALA A 28 -1.95 -8.87 9.95
CA ALA A 28 -1.27 -8.66 11.23
C ALA A 28 -0.79 -10.01 11.81
N ASP A 29 -1.64 -11.03 11.76
CA ASP A 29 -1.31 -12.38 12.21
C ASP A 29 -0.22 -13.04 11.36
N HIS A 30 -0.29 -12.90 10.04
CA HIS A 30 0.73 -13.43 9.14
C HIS A 30 2.14 -12.91 9.47
N TYR A 31 2.26 -11.62 9.80
CA TYR A 31 3.53 -10.95 10.10
C TYR A 31 3.99 -11.06 11.55
N LEU A 32 3.06 -11.11 12.51
CA LEU A 32 3.39 -11.04 13.94
C LEU A 32 3.14 -12.36 14.69
N SER A 33 2.47 -13.34 14.08
CA SER A 33 2.07 -14.59 14.72
C SER A 33 1.34 -14.31 16.04
N LEU A 34 0.15 -13.70 15.97
CA LEU A 34 -0.51 -13.13 17.13
C LEU A 34 -0.95 -14.21 18.12
N THR A 35 -0.71 -13.96 19.40
CA THR A 35 -1.37 -14.70 20.49
C THR A 35 -2.85 -14.30 20.58
N ASP A 36 -3.66 -15.09 21.30
CA ASP A 36 -5.09 -14.81 21.48
C ASP A 36 -5.33 -13.40 22.06
N ALA A 37 -4.54 -13.00 23.06
CA ALA A 37 -4.64 -11.67 23.67
C ALA A 37 -4.26 -10.54 22.70
N GLN A 38 -3.23 -10.75 21.87
CA GLN A 38 -2.83 -9.78 20.86
C GLN A 38 -3.82 -9.70 19.70
N ARG A 39 -4.49 -10.82 19.36
CA ARG A 39 -5.57 -10.85 18.38
C ARG A 39 -6.78 -10.05 18.86
N GLU A 40 -7.19 -10.22 20.11
CA GLU A 40 -8.27 -9.42 20.71
C GLU A 40 -7.92 -7.92 20.69
N LEU A 41 -6.68 -7.56 21.06
CA LEU A 41 -6.19 -6.19 20.96
C LEU A 41 -6.25 -5.67 19.52
N ALA A 42 -5.76 -6.45 18.55
CA ALA A 42 -5.76 -6.07 17.13
C ALA A 42 -7.20 -5.88 16.60
N GLU A 43 -8.14 -6.73 16.99
CA GLU A 43 -9.57 -6.60 16.64
C GLU A 43 -10.16 -5.28 17.14
N GLN A 44 -9.90 -4.92 18.39
CA GLN A 44 -10.36 -3.65 18.97
C GLN A 44 -9.76 -2.45 18.24
N LEU A 45 -8.45 -2.49 17.96
CA LEU A 45 -7.73 -1.41 17.27
C LEU A 45 -8.22 -1.23 15.82
N VAL A 46 -8.41 -2.33 15.08
CA VAL A 46 -8.92 -2.32 13.71
C VAL A 46 -10.36 -1.80 13.68
N ALA A 47 -11.23 -2.30 14.56
CA ALA A 47 -12.63 -1.88 14.61
C ALA A 47 -12.76 -0.38 14.91
N ALA A 48 -12.07 0.12 15.94
CA ALA A 48 -12.07 1.54 16.28
C ALA A 48 -11.52 2.41 15.13
N ARG A 49 -10.44 1.96 14.50
CA ARG A 49 -9.83 2.69 13.38
C ARG A 49 -10.76 2.76 12.17
N MET A 50 -11.41 1.66 11.85
CA MET A 50 -12.31 1.53 10.71
C MET A 50 -13.63 2.27 10.91
N GLU A 51 -14.15 2.35 12.13
CA GLU A 51 -15.28 3.23 12.45
C GLU A 51 -14.97 4.68 12.10
N VAL A 52 -13.84 5.20 12.60
CA VAL A 52 -13.38 6.57 12.32
C VAL A 52 -13.11 6.77 10.83
N HIS A 53 -12.44 5.81 10.18
CA HIS A 53 -12.14 5.88 8.76
C HIS A 53 -13.43 5.96 7.93
N ARG A 54 -14.43 5.12 8.20
CA ARG A 54 -15.72 5.12 7.49
C ARG A 54 -16.52 6.40 7.75
N ARG A 55 -16.52 6.91 8.98
CA ARG A 55 -17.31 8.09 9.39
C ARG A 55 -16.72 9.41 8.91
N GLU A 56 -15.39 9.57 9.01
CA GLU A 56 -14.73 10.86 8.84
C GLU A 56 -13.91 10.94 7.56
N GLU A 57 -13.18 9.88 7.20
CA GLU A 57 -12.20 9.95 6.11
C GLU A 57 -12.79 9.49 4.78
N LEU A 58 -13.57 8.41 4.77
CA LEU A 58 -14.18 7.87 3.55
C LEU A 58 -15.03 8.92 2.80
N PRO A 59 -15.84 9.78 3.46
CA PRO A 59 -16.54 10.87 2.76
C PRO A 59 -15.58 11.85 2.06
N VAL A 60 -14.42 12.14 2.67
CA VAL A 60 -13.39 13.02 2.08
C VAL A 60 -12.72 12.35 0.88
N TYR A 61 -12.45 11.05 0.96
CA TYR A 61 -11.97 10.26 -0.18
C TYR A 61 -12.97 10.31 -1.33
N VAL A 62 -14.27 10.09 -1.06
CA VAL A 62 -15.33 10.15 -2.06
C VAL A 62 -15.45 11.53 -2.70
N ALA A 63 -15.41 12.60 -1.90
CA ALA A 63 -15.44 13.97 -2.41
C ALA A 63 -14.24 14.25 -3.32
N THR A 64 -13.03 13.89 -2.87
CA THR A 64 -11.79 14.07 -3.65
C THR A 64 -11.85 13.30 -4.97
N LEU A 65 -12.29 12.04 -4.97
CA LEU A 65 -12.39 11.24 -6.19
C LEU A 65 -13.44 11.79 -7.17
N LYS A 66 -14.52 12.41 -6.68
CA LYS A 66 -15.49 13.12 -7.53
C LYS A 66 -14.89 14.36 -8.18
N GLU A 67 -14.07 15.12 -7.45
CA GLU A 67 -13.35 16.28 -8.00
C GLU A 67 -12.33 15.84 -9.05
N VAL A 68 -11.54 14.81 -8.78
CA VAL A 68 -10.58 14.23 -9.73
C VAL A 68 -11.31 13.76 -11.00
N ARG A 69 -12.44 13.09 -10.86
CA ARG A 69 -13.26 12.67 -12.01
C ARG A 69 -13.74 13.87 -12.84
N ALA A 70 -14.08 14.99 -12.22
CA ALA A 70 -14.50 16.19 -12.94
C ALA A 70 -13.34 16.82 -13.73
N MET A 71 -12.14 16.87 -13.16
CA MET A 71 -10.91 17.35 -13.85
C MET A 71 -10.55 16.46 -15.06
N LEU A 72 -10.86 15.18 -14.98
CA LEU A 72 -10.62 14.21 -16.06
C LEU A 72 -11.72 14.18 -17.14
N ALA A 73 -12.78 15.00 -17.01
CA ALA A 73 -13.91 14.97 -17.94
C ALA A 73 -13.54 15.51 -19.34
N ASP A 74 -12.61 16.47 -19.39
CA ASP A 74 -12.11 17.08 -20.62
C ASP A 74 -10.59 16.85 -20.75
N ASN A 75 -9.86 17.79 -21.35
CA ASN A 75 -8.40 17.74 -21.41
C ASN A 75 -7.79 18.18 -20.09
N LEU A 76 -7.19 17.22 -19.37
CA LEU A 76 -6.48 17.48 -18.12
C LEU A 76 -5.38 18.54 -18.32
N THR A 77 -5.47 19.63 -17.57
CA THR A 77 -4.46 20.70 -17.57
C THR A 77 -3.28 20.36 -16.65
N ALA A 78 -2.14 21.04 -16.84
CA ALA A 78 -0.98 20.87 -15.97
C ALA A 78 -1.28 21.25 -14.50
N ASP A 79 -2.10 22.28 -14.28
CA ASP A 79 -2.50 22.74 -12.96
C ASP A 79 -3.41 21.73 -12.26
N GLU A 80 -4.39 21.17 -12.98
CA GLU A 80 -5.23 20.08 -12.44
C GLU A 80 -4.41 18.84 -12.11
N LEU A 81 -3.46 18.46 -12.97
CA LEU A 81 -2.56 17.35 -12.71
C LEU A 81 -1.73 17.58 -11.43
N ALA A 82 -1.26 18.81 -11.20
CA ALA A 82 -0.55 19.16 -9.97
C ALA A 82 -1.47 19.01 -8.74
N ILE A 83 -2.72 19.48 -8.82
CA ILE A 83 -3.71 19.31 -7.74
C ILE A 83 -3.94 17.83 -7.43
N ILE A 84 -4.10 16.97 -8.44
CA ILE A 84 -4.30 15.52 -8.27
C ILE A 84 -3.09 14.89 -7.57
N ARG A 85 -1.88 15.25 -8.02
CA ARG A 85 -0.62 14.76 -7.47
C ARG A 85 -0.44 15.10 -5.99
N ASP A 86 -1.03 16.20 -5.52
CA ASP A 86 -0.89 16.64 -4.13
C ASP A 86 -2.00 16.08 -3.23
N LYS A 87 -3.25 16.09 -3.71
CA LYS A 87 -4.43 15.65 -2.93
C LYS A 87 -4.41 14.17 -2.58
N ILE A 88 -4.11 13.29 -3.55
CA ILE A 88 -4.20 11.84 -3.33
C ILE A 88 -3.19 11.34 -2.28
N PRO A 89 -1.90 11.70 -2.34
CA PRO A 89 -0.96 11.32 -1.29
C PRO A 89 -1.28 11.94 0.07
N ALA A 90 -1.87 13.14 0.11
CA ALA A 90 -2.26 13.79 1.36
C ALA A 90 -3.34 12.99 2.11
N LEU A 91 -4.31 12.39 1.40
CA LEU A 91 -5.30 11.50 2.00
C LEU A 91 -4.64 10.29 2.65
N TYR A 92 -3.71 9.64 1.95
CA TYR A 92 -2.95 8.52 2.49
C TYR A 92 -2.14 8.91 3.73
N ARG A 93 -1.41 10.04 3.67
CA ARG A 93 -0.60 10.51 4.81
C ARG A 93 -1.47 10.80 6.04
N HIS A 94 -2.62 11.44 5.85
CA HIS A 94 -3.57 11.70 6.93
C HIS A 94 -4.06 10.40 7.57
N THR A 95 -4.50 9.44 6.76
CA THR A 95 -5.00 8.14 7.21
C THR A 95 -3.93 7.35 7.96
N MET A 96 -2.70 7.30 7.44
CA MET A 96 -1.62 6.52 8.04
C MET A 96 -1.11 7.13 9.35
N ARG A 97 -0.98 8.46 9.45
CA ARG A 97 -0.61 9.13 10.71
C ARG A 97 -1.58 8.79 11.86
N ARG A 98 -2.86 8.59 11.57
CA ARG A 98 -3.86 8.17 12.56
C ARG A 98 -3.92 6.66 12.79
N THR A 99 -3.30 5.87 11.93
CA THR A 99 -3.31 4.39 12.00
C THR A 99 -2.07 3.87 12.74
N ILE A 100 -0.92 4.51 12.53
CA ILE A 100 0.38 4.10 13.10
C ILE A 100 0.35 3.94 14.63
N PRO A 101 -0.29 4.81 15.44
CA PRO A 101 -0.33 4.63 16.89
C PRO A 101 -0.89 3.27 17.33
N GLY A 102 -1.94 2.78 16.65
CA GLY A 102 -2.50 1.45 16.93
C GLY A 102 -1.55 0.32 16.51
N ILE A 103 -0.84 0.48 15.39
CA ILE A 103 0.19 -0.49 14.95
C ILE A 103 1.32 -0.55 15.98
N VAL A 104 1.80 0.60 16.45
CA VAL A 104 2.84 0.69 17.49
C VAL A 104 2.37 0.04 18.78
N GLN A 105 1.13 0.27 19.20
CA GLN A 105 0.56 -0.36 20.38
C GLN A 105 0.58 -1.88 20.27
N LEU A 106 0.38 -2.45 19.09
CA LEU A 106 0.51 -3.89 18.88
C LEU A 106 1.99 -4.32 18.89
N LEU A 107 2.86 -3.58 18.19
CA LEU A 107 4.30 -3.89 18.10
C LEU A 107 5.03 -3.83 19.44
N THR A 108 4.57 -3.04 20.42
CA THR A 108 5.18 -3.00 21.75
C THR A 108 4.85 -4.24 22.60
N THR A 109 3.91 -5.07 22.16
CA THR A 109 3.50 -6.30 22.89
C THR A 109 4.21 -7.56 22.41
N ILE A 110 4.95 -7.50 21.31
CA ILE A 110 5.51 -8.71 20.69
C ILE A 110 6.73 -9.22 21.45
N ASP A 111 6.93 -10.54 21.51
CA ASP A 111 8.11 -11.15 22.14
C ASP A 111 9.27 -11.37 21.16
N ASP A 112 10.39 -11.90 21.65
CA ASP A 112 11.58 -12.15 20.81
C ASP A 112 11.32 -13.20 19.70
N GLY A 113 10.49 -14.21 19.97
CA GLY A 113 10.12 -15.22 18.97
C GLY A 113 9.27 -14.63 17.85
N GLN A 114 8.37 -13.71 18.18
CA GLN A 114 7.57 -12.96 17.21
C GLN A 114 8.43 -11.98 16.39
N ILE A 115 9.49 -11.41 16.97
CA ILE A 115 10.46 -10.59 16.23
C ILE A 115 11.23 -11.45 15.21
N ASP A 116 11.64 -12.65 15.59
CA ASP A 116 12.33 -13.58 14.67
C ASP A 116 11.38 -14.06 13.55
N HIS A 117 10.12 -14.31 13.86
CA HIS A 117 9.08 -14.60 12.86
C HIS A 117 8.89 -13.42 11.88
N LEU A 118 8.79 -12.19 12.39
CA LEU A 118 8.69 -10.99 11.57
C LEU A 118 9.90 -10.83 10.64
N GLN A 119 11.11 -11.10 11.14
CA GLN A 119 12.32 -11.10 10.32
C GLN A 119 12.22 -12.12 9.18
N ALA A 120 11.82 -13.36 9.46
CA ALA A 120 11.66 -14.40 8.45
C ALA A 120 10.64 -14.00 7.37
N ARG A 121 9.53 -13.35 7.76
CA ARG A 121 8.52 -12.80 6.83
C ARG A 121 9.06 -11.66 5.97
N PHE A 122 9.89 -10.78 6.52
CA PHE A 122 10.57 -9.76 5.72
C PHE A 122 11.52 -10.38 4.70
N GLU A 123 12.32 -11.37 5.09
CA GLU A 123 13.23 -12.05 4.19
C GLU A 123 12.50 -12.81 3.06
N GLU A 124 11.39 -13.48 3.39
CA GLU A 124 10.51 -14.12 2.42
C GLU A 124 9.96 -13.10 1.42
N ARG A 125 9.38 -12.00 1.90
CA ARG A 125 8.81 -10.95 1.04
C ARG A 125 9.87 -10.30 0.15
N ASN A 126 11.09 -10.15 0.65
CA ASN A 126 12.21 -9.62 -0.13
C ASN A 126 12.60 -10.57 -1.27
N ARG A 127 12.69 -11.89 -1.02
CA ARG A 127 12.95 -12.90 -2.07
C ARG A 127 11.85 -12.94 -3.12
N GLU A 128 10.58 -12.86 -2.70
CA GLU A 128 9.45 -12.76 -3.63
C GLU A 128 9.58 -11.51 -4.52
N PHE A 129 9.91 -10.36 -3.92
CA PHE A 129 10.12 -9.11 -4.65
C PHE A 129 11.26 -9.24 -5.67
N GLU A 130 12.40 -9.83 -5.30
CA GLU A 130 13.49 -10.11 -6.25
C GLU A 130 13.00 -10.94 -7.43
N SER A 131 12.29 -12.04 -7.17
CA SER A 131 11.78 -12.93 -8.23
C SER A 131 10.82 -12.22 -9.19
N GLU A 132 10.00 -11.29 -8.67
CA GLU A 132 9.00 -10.58 -9.45
C GLU A 132 9.61 -9.42 -10.27
N PHE A 133 10.56 -8.68 -9.68
CA PHE A 133 11.04 -7.39 -10.20
C PHE A 133 12.48 -7.40 -10.74
N MET A 134 13.26 -8.45 -10.49
CA MET A 134 14.68 -8.57 -10.86
C MET A 134 14.94 -9.76 -11.78
N ALA A 135 14.11 -9.94 -12.81
CA ALA A 135 14.39 -10.89 -13.87
C ALA A 135 15.75 -10.60 -14.54
N ASP A 136 16.44 -11.65 -14.99
CA ASP A 136 17.82 -11.57 -15.50
C ASP A 136 17.98 -10.62 -16.69
N SER A 137 16.97 -10.49 -17.56
CA SER A 137 17.05 -9.62 -18.73
C SER A 137 16.35 -8.28 -18.49
N MET A 138 17.03 -7.19 -18.85
CA MET A 138 16.47 -5.83 -18.81
C MET A 138 15.20 -5.71 -19.66
N GLN A 139 15.13 -6.43 -20.77
CA GLN A 139 13.96 -6.47 -21.64
C GLN A 139 12.73 -7.04 -20.91
N VAL A 140 12.87 -8.21 -20.27
CA VAL A 140 11.76 -8.83 -19.51
C VAL A 140 11.31 -7.92 -18.37
N ARG A 141 12.24 -7.24 -17.68
CA ARG A 141 11.89 -6.27 -16.62
C ARG A 141 11.06 -5.10 -17.15
N ARG A 142 11.40 -4.57 -18.34
CA ARG A 142 10.63 -3.50 -18.99
C ARG A 142 9.25 -3.99 -19.42
N GLU A 143 9.16 -5.17 -20.03
CA GLU A 143 7.89 -5.78 -20.43
C GLU A 143 6.96 -5.99 -19.22
N ARG A 144 7.47 -6.56 -18.12
CA ARG A 144 6.70 -6.72 -16.88
C ARG A 144 6.24 -5.38 -16.30
N ARG A 145 7.06 -4.33 -16.38
CA ARG A 145 6.68 -2.97 -15.94
C ARG A 145 5.53 -2.41 -16.78
N VAL A 146 5.59 -2.57 -18.11
CA VAL A 146 4.52 -2.13 -19.01
C VAL A 146 3.25 -2.92 -18.74
N ALA A 147 3.34 -4.24 -18.58
CA ALA A 147 2.20 -5.09 -18.26
C ALA A 147 1.53 -4.69 -16.93
N ARG A 148 2.30 -4.47 -15.86
CA ARG A 148 1.76 -3.97 -14.58
C ARG A 148 1.11 -2.59 -14.70
N SER A 149 1.74 -1.67 -15.44
CA SER A 149 1.18 -0.33 -15.66
C SER A 149 -0.12 -0.38 -16.46
N THR A 150 -0.19 -1.28 -17.44
CA THR A 150 -1.37 -1.53 -18.27
C THR A 150 -2.50 -2.11 -17.43
N GLY A 151 -2.24 -3.18 -16.68
CA GLY A 151 -3.25 -3.80 -15.81
C GLY A 151 -3.78 -2.84 -14.74
N MET A 152 -2.92 -1.97 -14.19
CA MET A 152 -3.36 -0.92 -13.25
C MET A 152 -4.27 0.10 -13.93
N ALA A 153 -3.95 0.54 -15.14
CA ALA A 153 -4.81 1.45 -15.89
C ALA A 153 -6.16 0.78 -16.22
N GLU A 154 -6.13 -0.47 -16.71
CA GLU A 154 -7.32 -1.25 -17.06
C GLU A 154 -8.24 -1.52 -15.87
N PHE A 155 -7.69 -1.68 -14.67
CA PHE A 155 -8.48 -1.81 -13.44
C PHE A 155 -9.41 -0.61 -13.23
N PHE A 156 -8.98 0.61 -13.58
CA PHE A 156 -9.78 1.83 -13.40
C PHE A 156 -10.59 2.21 -14.64
N THR A 157 -10.06 1.99 -15.84
CA THR A 157 -10.65 2.49 -17.09
C THR A 157 -11.40 1.43 -17.89
N GLY A 158 -11.25 0.15 -17.52
CA GLY A 158 -11.58 -0.97 -18.40
C GLY A 158 -10.50 -1.22 -19.46
N PRO A 159 -10.70 -2.21 -20.35
CA PRO A 159 -9.70 -2.65 -21.32
C PRO A 159 -9.14 -1.51 -22.18
N LEU A 160 -7.83 -1.52 -22.39
CA LEU A 160 -7.16 -0.51 -23.22
C LEU A 160 -7.02 -0.97 -24.68
N ARG A 161 -7.11 -0.01 -25.61
CA ARG A 161 -6.84 -0.26 -27.03
C ARG A 161 -5.33 -0.37 -27.28
N PRO A 162 -4.87 -1.06 -28.35
CA PRO A 162 -3.45 -1.28 -28.61
C PRO A 162 -2.60 0.00 -28.62
N GLU A 163 -3.11 1.11 -29.14
CA GLU A 163 -2.41 2.39 -29.17
C GLU A 163 -2.25 3.02 -27.78
N GLN A 164 -3.18 2.77 -26.84
CA GLN A 164 -3.07 3.23 -25.45
C GLN A 164 -2.02 2.40 -24.69
N VAL A 165 -1.97 1.10 -24.94
CA VAL A 165 -0.90 0.23 -24.41
C VAL A 165 0.46 0.66 -24.94
N ALA A 166 0.55 0.99 -26.23
CA ALA A 166 1.78 1.52 -26.84
C ALA A 166 2.20 2.87 -26.22
N LEU A 167 1.25 3.74 -25.88
CA LEU A 167 1.52 4.99 -25.17
C LEU A 167 2.10 4.74 -23.77
N ILE A 168 1.53 3.79 -23.01
CA ILE A 168 2.08 3.38 -21.71
C ILE A 168 3.52 2.87 -21.89
N ALA A 169 3.76 2.02 -22.88
CA ALA A 169 5.10 1.49 -23.17
C ALA A 169 6.09 2.63 -23.50
N HIS A 170 5.69 3.58 -24.33
CA HIS A 170 6.50 4.73 -24.72
C HIS A 170 6.96 5.54 -23.50
N HIS A 171 6.08 5.79 -22.53
CA HIS A 171 6.44 6.56 -21.33
C HIS A 171 7.15 5.73 -20.26
N ARG A 172 6.87 4.43 -20.13
CA ARG A 172 7.46 3.57 -19.09
C ARG A 172 8.84 3.03 -19.46
N ASN A 173 9.10 2.78 -20.73
CA ASN A 173 10.37 2.22 -21.20
C ASN A 173 11.60 3.09 -20.96
N PRO A 174 11.59 4.43 -21.09
CA PRO A 174 12.80 5.24 -20.82
C PRO A 174 13.09 5.40 -19.32
N MET A 175 12.12 5.13 -18.44
CA MET A 175 12.31 5.28 -17.00
C MET A 175 13.38 4.32 -16.44
N PRO A 176 14.17 4.73 -15.44
CA PRO A 176 15.18 3.87 -14.81
C PRO A 176 14.54 2.66 -14.12
N LEU A 177 15.27 1.54 -14.04
CA LEU A 177 14.87 0.34 -13.30
C LEU A 177 15.36 0.43 -11.86
N THR A 178 14.53 0.98 -10.97
CA THR A 178 14.87 1.28 -9.56
C THR A 178 14.54 0.16 -8.57
N ALA A 179 14.21 -1.05 -9.04
CA ALA A 179 13.79 -2.13 -8.13
C ALA A 179 14.90 -2.53 -7.15
N ASN A 180 16.17 -2.44 -7.58
CA ASN A 180 17.31 -2.76 -6.73
C ASN A 180 17.46 -1.73 -5.61
N ASP A 181 17.38 -0.44 -5.96
CA ASP A 181 17.44 0.66 -5.00
C ASP A 181 16.27 0.59 -4.00
N TRP A 182 15.07 0.27 -4.50
CA TRP A 182 13.87 0.10 -3.68
C TRP A 182 14.00 -1.05 -2.68
N LEU A 183 14.52 -2.20 -3.12
CA LEU A 183 14.75 -3.34 -2.24
C LEU A 183 15.80 -3.02 -1.17
N ALA A 184 16.91 -2.39 -1.55
CA ALA A 184 17.95 -1.99 -0.62
C ALA A 184 17.41 -1.02 0.44
N TYR A 185 16.63 -0.02 0.02
CA TYR A 185 15.93 0.89 0.93
C TYR A 185 15.04 0.13 1.93
N HIS A 186 14.20 -0.78 1.43
CA HIS A 186 13.31 -1.58 2.28
C HIS A 186 14.07 -2.46 3.27
N GLN A 187 15.13 -3.12 2.85
CA GLN A 187 15.95 -3.97 3.71
C GLN A 187 16.59 -3.18 4.85
N VAL A 188 17.13 -1.99 4.56
CA VAL A 188 17.71 -1.11 5.59
C VAL A 188 16.63 -0.71 6.62
N ARG A 189 15.43 -0.35 6.17
CA ARG A 189 14.33 0.05 7.07
C ARG A 189 13.81 -1.12 7.89
N GLN A 190 13.66 -2.30 7.29
CA GLN A 190 13.29 -3.53 8.01
C GLN A 190 14.31 -3.88 9.10
N GLN A 191 15.60 -3.83 8.78
CA GLN A 191 16.67 -4.06 9.76
C GLN A 191 16.66 -3.05 10.90
N LYS A 192 16.44 -1.76 10.60
CA LYS A 192 16.27 -0.71 11.61
C LYS A 192 15.08 -1.01 12.53
N LEU A 193 13.92 -1.37 11.99
CA LEU A 193 12.75 -1.74 12.79
C LEU A 193 13.05 -2.93 13.70
N LEU A 194 13.62 -4.01 13.16
CA LEU A 194 13.97 -5.21 13.93
C LEU A 194 14.95 -4.87 15.07
N ALA A 195 15.96 -4.03 14.81
CA ALA A 195 16.89 -3.57 15.83
C ALA A 195 16.18 -2.76 16.93
N MET A 196 15.24 -1.88 16.56
CA MET A 196 14.42 -1.11 17.50
C MET A 196 13.54 -2.01 18.37
N LEU A 197 12.91 -3.03 17.78
CA LEU A 197 12.08 -3.99 18.50
C LEU A 197 12.91 -4.83 19.48
N ARG A 198 14.08 -5.35 19.04
CA ARG A 198 15.00 -6.13 19.90
C ARG A 198 15.53 -5.33 21.09
N ARG A 199 15.82 -4.04 20.91
CA ARG A 199 16.23 -3.16 22.03
C ARG A 199 15.06 -2.63 22.86
N ARG A 200 13.82 -3.04 22.56
CA ARG A 200 12.59 -2.58 23.23
C ARG A 200 12.44 -1.05 23.17
N ALA A 201 12.59 -0.49 21.98
CA ALA A 201 12.36 0.94 21.73
C ALA A 201 10.97 1.37 22.24
N THR A 202 10.89 2.60 22.71
CA THR A 202 9.65 3.19 23.21
C THR A 202 8.61 3.33 22.10
N ALA A 203 7.33 3.42 22.49
CA ALA A 203 6.25 3.66 21.54
C ALA A 203 6.49 4.91 20.68
N GLN A 204 6.97 6.00 21.28
CA GLN A 204 7.27 7.23 20.56
C GLN A 204 8.36 7.04 19.50
N GLU A 205 9.46 6.36 19.84
CA GLU A 205 10.53 6.09 18.87
C GLU A 205 10.03 5.27 17.69
N LEU A 206 9.20 4.25 17.95
CA LEU A 206 8.60 3.42 16.89
C LEU A 206 7.63 4.23 16.03
N GLU A 207 6.80 5.07 16.63
CA GLU A 207 5.87 5.94 15.90
C GLU A 207 6.61 6.91 14.97
N ASP A 208 7.61 7.63 15.49
CA ASP A 208 8.42 8.57 14.71
C ASP A 208 9.10 7.85 13.53
N PHE A 209 9.65 6.66 13.78
CA PHE A 209 10.28 5.85 12.74
C PHE A 209 9.28 5.39 11.67
N LEU A 210 8.10 4.89 12.06
CA LEU A 210 7.08 4.43 11.13
C LEU A 210 6.45 5.59 10.34
N ILE A 211 6.31 6.77 10.93
CA ILE A 211 5.87 7.98 10.21
C ILE A 211 6.91 8.37 9.16
N ALA A 212 8.18 8.47 9.54
CA ALA A 212 9.25 8.81 8.58
C ALA A 212 9.31 7.79 7.44
N TRP A 213 9.18 6.49 7.75
CA TRP A 213 9.27 5.42 6.77
C TRP A 213 8.02 5.29 5.88
N TRP A 214 6.80 5.26 6.45
CA TRP A 214 5.59 4.91 5.69
C TRP A 214 4.78 6.11 5.22
N VAL A 215 5.00 7.30 5.81
CA VAL A 215 4.19 8.50 5.53
C VAL A 215 5.00 9.53 4.75
N GLU A 216 6.16 9.91 5.27
CA GLU A 216 6.99 10.97 4.67
C GLU A 216 7.95 10.43 3.60
N LEU A 217 8.20 9.11 3.61
CA LEU A 217 9.15 8.44 2.72
C LEU A 217 10.54 9.11 2.80
N GLU A 218 10.91 9.57 3.99
CA GLU A 218 12.20 10.20 4.24
C GLU A 218 13.32 9.13 4.17
N ASP A 219 14.57 9.60 4.03
CA ASP A 219 15.82 8.82 3.96
C ASP A 219 16.45 8.51 5.34
#